data_AF-A0A8S2T5A3-F1
#
_entry.id   AF-A0A8S2T5A3-F1
#
_cell.length_a   1.000
_cell.length_b   1.000
_cell.length_c   1.000
_cell.angle_alpha   90.00
_cell.angle_beta   90.00
_cell.angle_gamma   90.00
#
_symmetry.space_group_name_H-M   'P 1'
#
loop_
_entity.id
_entity.type
_entity.pdbx_description
1 polymer ?
#
loop_
_entity_poly.entity_id
_entity_poly.type
_entity_poly.pdbx_seq_one_letter_code
_entity_poly.pdbx_strand_id
1 'polypeptide(L)' 'SSRKITIAVEGNIGSGKSTVLDHLSKSSLCDIIAEPIESWTNLKGDNLL' A
#
# COMPACT_ATOMS: atom_id res chain seq x y z
N SER A 1 13.40 3.48 -24.89
CA SER A 1 13.63 3.18 -23.47
C SER A 1 12.32 3.44 -22.74
N SER A 2 11.73 2.43 -22.08
CA SER A 2 10.53 2.62 -21.25
C SER A 2 10.98 3.14 -19.88
N ARG A 3 10.57 4.36 -19.52
CA ARG A 3 10.86 4.93 -18.19
C ARG A 3 9.81 4.44 -17.21
N LYS A 4 10.22 3.77 -16.14
CA LYS A 4 9.33 3.43 -15.04
C LYS A 4 8.94 4.71 -14.27
N ILE A 5 7.67 4.82 -13.91
CA ILE A 5 7.13 5.92 -13.12
C ILE A 5 6.69 5.34 -11.78
N THR A 6 7.02 6.02 -10.70
CA THR A 6 6.55 5.68 -9.35
C THR A 6 5.48 6.69 -8.96
N ILE A 7 4.34 6.19 -8.48
CA ILE A 7 3.21 7.01 -8.02
C ILE A 7 2.98 6.67 -6.55
N ALA A 8 2.97 7.69 -5.68
CA ALA A 8 2.56 7.56 -4.29
C ALA A 8 1.07 7.94 -4.16
N VAL A 9 0.29 7.10 -3.47
CA VAL A 9 -1.14 7.33 -3.23
C VAL A 9 -1.33 7.72 -1.76
N GLU A 10 -1.53 9.02 -1.51
CA GLU A 10 -1.57 9.61 -0.17
C GLU A 10 -2.98 10.10 0.22
N GLY A 11 -3.26 10.18 1.52
CA GLY A 11 -4.52 10.70 2.06
C GLY A 11 -4.91 10.11 3.42
N ASN A 12 -5.96 10.66 4.04
CA ASN A 12 -6.38 10.30 5.41
C ASN A 12 -6.66 8.79 5.60
N ILE A 13 -6.49 8.29 6.82
CA ILE A 13 -6.94 6.94 7.19
C ILE A 13 -8.45 6.85 6.97
N GLY A 14 -8.91 5.75 6.35
CA GLY A 14 -10.31 5.56 5.99
C GLY A 14 -10.76 6.21 4.67
N SER A 15 -9.87 6.87 3.91
CA SER A 15 -10.23 7.48 2.61
C SER A 15 -10.33 6.49 1.44
N GLY A 16 -10.10 5.20 1.65
CA GLY A 16 -10.22 4.15 0.62
C GLY A 16 -8.97 3.92 -0.24
N LYS A 17 -7.79 4.42 0.15
CA LYS A 17 -6.53 4.22 -0.58
C LYS A 17 -6.20 2.75 -0.85
N SER A 18 -6.26 1.92 0.20
CA SER A 18 -5.99 0.48 0.10
C SER A 18 -6.95 -0.21 -0.88
N THR A 19 -8.21 0.21 -0.92
CA THR A 19 -9.22 -0.29 -1.88
C THR A 19 -8.81 -0.01 -3.33
N VAL A 20 -8.22 1.15 -3.61
CA VAL A 20 -7.71 1.49 -4.96
C VAL A 20 -6.50 0.62 -5.31
N LEU A 21 -5.55 0.45 -4.38
CA LEU A 21 -4.37 -0.40 -4.59
C LEU A 21 -4.78 -1.88 -4.82
N ASP A 22 -5.76 -2.39 -4.08
CA ASP A 22 -6.31 -3.74 -4.24
C ASP A 22 -7.06 -3.94 -5.56
N HIS A 23 -7.62 -2.87 -6.13
CA HIS A 23 -8.20 -2.94 -7.46
C HIS A 23 -7.12 -3.00 -8.54
N LEU A 24 -6.08 -2.17 -8.42
CA LEU A 24 -4.96 -2.12 -9.36
C LEU A 24 -4.10 -3.37 -9.34
N SER A 25 -3.95 -4.02 -8.18
CA SER A 25 -3.19 -5.27 -8.02
C SER A 25 -3.74 -6.44 -8.87
N LYS A 26 -5.00 -6.36 -9.28
CA LYS A 26 -5.64 -7.35 -10.18
C LYS A 26 -5.26 -7.15 -11.64
N SER A 27 -4.60 -6.05 -11.99
CA SER A 27 -4.12 -5.75 -13.35
C SER A 27 -2.62 -6.02 -13.47
N SER A 28 -2.14 -6.32 -14.68
CA SER A 28 -0.71 -6.43 -14.98
C SER A 28 -0.07 -5.08 -15.36
N LEU A 29 -0.70 -3.96 -15.02
CA LEU A 29 -0.28 -2.62 -15.43
C LEU A 29 0.87 -2.09 -14.57
N CYS A 30 0.92 -2.47 -13.30
CA CYS A 30 1.89 -1.96 -12.34
C CYS A 30 2.13 -2.94 -11.19
N ASP A 31 3.30 -2.81 -10.57
CA ASP A 31 3.58 -3.42 -9.28
C ASP A 31 2.95 -2.58 -8.16
N ILE A 32 2.45 -3.26 -7.11
CA ILE A 32 1.84 -2.60 -5.94
C ILE A 32 2.75 -2.74 -4.73
N ILE A 33 2.97 -1.61 -4.04
CA ILE A 33 3.66 -1.55 -2.75
C ILE A 33 2.64 -1.03 -1.73
N ALA A 34 2.16 -1.91 -0.85
CA ALA A 34 1.20 -1.57 0.19
C ALA A 34 1.89 -1.11 1.48
N GLU A 35 1.13 -0.46 2.36
CA GLU A 35 1.58 -0.07 3.70
C GLU A 35 1.97 -1.33 4.53
N PRO A 36 3.16 -1.36 5.16
CA PRO A 36 3.62 -2.52 5.93
C PRO A 36 3.03 -2.51 7.35
N ILE A 37 1.70 -2.65 7.45
CA ILE A 37 0.95 -2.57 8.72
C ILE A 37 1.53 -3.52 9.78
N GLU A 38 1.80 -4.78 9.42
CA GLU A 38 2.34 -5.77 10.38
C GLU A 38 3.63 -5.31 11.06
N SER A 39 4.54 -4.69 10.31
CA SER A 39 5.80 -4.15 10.84
C SER A 39 5.60 -2.93 11.73
N TRP A 40 4.56 -2.14 11.48
CA TRP A 40 4.26 -0.94 12.26
C TRP A 40 3.53 -1.24 13.56
N THR A 41 2.77 -2.31 13.60
CA THR A 41 1.88 -2.62 14.72
C THR A 41 2.46 -3.67 15.64
N ASN A 42 3.39 -4.49 15.15
CA ASN A 42 4.06 -5.52 15.94
C ASN A 42 5.29 -4.96 16.69
N LEU A 43 5.11 -4.64 17.97
CA LEU A 43 6.20 -4.35 18.89
C LEU A 43 6.59 -5.61 19.67
N LYS A 44 7.53 -6.40 19.14
CA LYS A 44 8.05 -7.61 19.82
C LYS A 44 6.97 -8.64 20.23
N GLY A 45 5.90 -8.75 19.45
CA GLY A 45 4.77 -9.63 19.72
C GLY A 45 3.53 -8.91 20.26
N ASP A 46 3.68 -7.66 20.70
CA ASP A 46 2.56 -6.84 21.16
C ASP A 46 1.98 -6.04 19.99
N ASN A 47 0.68 -6.18 19.76
CA ASN A 47 -0.06 -5.37 18.77
C ASN A 47 -0.37 -4.00 19.36
N LEU A 48 0.14 -2.94 18.74
CA LEU A 48 -0.03 -1.54 19.15
C LEU A 48 -1.26 -0.85 18.55
N LEU A 49 -2.10 -1.56 17.80
CA LEU A 49 -3.40 -1.08 17.31
C LEU A 49 -4.53 -1.28 18.30
#